data_AF-A0A0N1AZ49-F1
#
_entry.id   AF-A0A0N1AZ49-F1
#
_cell.length_a   1.000
_cell.length_b   1.000
_cell.length_c   1.000
_cell.angle_alpha   90.00
_cell.angle_beta   90.00
_cell.angle_gamma   90.00
#
_symmetry.space_group_name_H-M   'P 1'
#
loop_
_entity.id
_entity.type
_entity.pdbx_description
1 polymer ?
#
loop_
_entity_poly.entity_id
_entity_poly.type
_entity_poly.pdbx_seq_one_letter_code
_entity_poly.pdbx_strand_id
1 'polypeptide(L)'
;MAVPSASHAAGKEEQKIMQMVSECAYVVRIAEGNGVSLNNPSSTWDQAKAATAVKLQIDPARYDAEARAKYKKRERVMGAAETMQKVIQRARDCDAQL
;
A
#
# COMPACT_ATOMS: atom_id res chain seq x y z
N MET A 1 6.94 -36.14 16.00
CA MET A 1 6.25 -34.88 16.36
C MET A 1 6.57 -33.86 15.29
N ALA A 2 5.57 -33.40 14.54
CA ALA A 2 5.77 -32.44 13.45
C ALA A 2 6.03 -31.05 14.04
N VAL A 3 7.21 -30.50 13.81
CA VAL A 3 7.55 -29.12 14.15
C VAL A 3 6.70 -28.22 13.25
N PRO A 4 5.86 -27.31 13.77
CA PRO A 4 5.09 -26.42 12.92
C PRO A 4 6.05 -25.47 12.20
N SER A 5 6.05 -25.52 10.87
CA SER A 5 6.91 -24.75 9.99
C SER A 5 6.73 -23.24 10.20
N ALA A 6 7.66 -22.63 10.94
CA ALA A 6 7.78 -21.18 11.10
C ALA A 6 7.88 -20.41 9.76
N SER A 7 8.34 -21.08 8.70
CA SER A 7 8.47 -20.53 7.34
C SER A 7 7.16 -20.11 6.69
N HIS A 8 6.01 -20.67 7.08
CA HIS A 8 4.69 -20.27 6.54
C HIS A 8 4.11 -19.01 7.20
N ALA A 9 4.52 -18.71 8.44
CA ALA A 9 4.09 -17.51 9.15
C ALA A 9 4.87 -16.27 8.69
N ALA A 10 6.20 -16.42 8.52
CA ALA A 10 7.07 -15.38 8.00
C ALA A 10 6.59 -14.87 6.62
N GLY A 11 6.31 -15.77 5.68
CA GLY A 11 5.83 -15.38 4.35
C GLY A 11 4.50 -14.62 4.37
N LYS A 12 3.59 -14.90 5.31
CA LYS A 12 2.32 -14.14 5.41
C LYS A 12 2.52 -12.73 5.96
N GLU A 13 3.47 -12.55 6.87
CA GLU A 13 3.79 -11.24 7.43
C GLU A 13 4.50 -10.37 6.39
N GLU A 14 5.47 -10.92 5.67
CA GLU A 14 6.20 -10.25 4.60
C GLU A 14 5.26 -9.77 3.49
N GLN A 15 4.30 -10.62 3.07
CA GLN A 15 3.28 -10.25 2.09
C GLN A 15 2.37 -9.12 2.60
N LYS A 16 2.03 -9.10 3.90
CA LYS A 16 1.22 -8.02 4.49
C LYS A 16 1.98 -6.70 4.51
N ILE A 17 3.27 -6.72 4.84
CA ILE A 17 4.12 -5.53 4.81
C ILE A 17 4.19 -4.99 3.38
N MET A 18 4.47 -5.85 2.40
CA MET A 18 4.52 -5.46 0.99
C MET A 18 3.18 -4.89 0.50
N GLN A 19 2.06 -5.52 0.88
CA GLN A 19 0.72 -5.04 0.55
C GLN A 19 0.44 -3.66 1.15
N MET A 20 0.78 -3.46 2.42
CA MET A 20 0.60 -2.19 3.12
C MET A 20 1.41 -1.07 2.47
N VAL A 21 2.70 -1.30 2.23
CA VAL A 21 3.59 -0.27 1.67
C VAL A 21 3.19 0.06 0.23
N SER A 22 2.79 -0.94 -0.57
CA SER A 22 2.30 -0.71 -1.94
C SER A 22 0.96 0.04 -1.96
N GLU A 23 0.06 -0.27 -1.03
CA GLU A 23 -1.19 0.46 -0.87
C GLU A 23 -0.91 1.93 -0.49
N CYS A 24 0.00 2.17 0.45
CA CYS A 24 0.36 3.52 0.87
C CYS A 24 1.01 4.33 -0.26
N ALA A 25 1.95 3.75 -1.00
CA ALA A 25 2.53 4.39 -2.18
C ALA A 25 1.47 4.73 -3.24
N TYR A 26 0.47 3.87 -3.42
CA TYR A 26 -0.64 4.13 -4.33
C TYR A 26 -1.52 5.29 -3.85
N VAL A 27 -2.02 5.24 -2.60
CA VAL A 27 -2.99 6.25 -2.13
C VAL A 27 -2.38 7.63 -1.94
N VAL A 28 -1.12 7.71 -1.49
CA VAL A 28 -0.40 8.98 -1.32
C VAL A 28 -0.20 9.63 -2.68
N ARG A 29 0.25 8.88 -3.69
CA ARG A 29 0.38 9.40 -5.07
C ARG A 29 -0.94 9.95 -5.60
N ILE A 30 -2.05 9.24 -5.39
CA ILE A 30 -3.36 9.71 -5.84
C ILE A 30 -3.79 10.95 -5.05
N ALA A 31 -3.62 10.98 -3.73
CA ALA A 31 -4.00 12.11 -2.89
C ALA A 31 -3.20 13.38 -3.26
N GLU A 32 -1.89 13.27 -3.45
CA GLU A 32 -1.03 14.38 -3.90
C GLU A 32 -1.42 14.88 -5.28
N GLY A 33 -1.69 13.98 -6.23
CA GLY A 33 -2.20 14.34 -7.56
C GLY A 33 -3.56 15.07 -7.53
N ASN A 34 -4.27 15.01 -6.40
CA ASN A 34 -5.52 15.73 -6.13
C ASN A 34 -5.34 16.92 -5.18
N GLY A 35 -4.11 17.38 -4.96
CA GLY A 35 -3.80 18.59 -4.20
C GLY A 35 -3.74 18.41 -2.68
N VAL A 36 -3.68 17.18 -2.17
CA VAL A 36 -3.46 16.93 -0.73
C VAL A 36 -1.98 17.02 -0.42
N SER A 37 -1.61 17.93 0.49
CA SER A 37 -0.26 18.01 1.05
C SER A 37 -0.09 17.02 2.20
N LEU A 38 0.97 16.23 2.15
CA LEU A 38 1.34 15.22 3.15
C LEU A 38 2.80 15.45 3.57
N ASN A 39 3.19 14.99 4.77
CA ASN A 39 4.55 15.19 5.28
C ASN A 39 5.54 14.22 4.62
N ASN A 40 5.07 13.00 4.35
CA ASN A 40 5.77 11.91 3.70
C ASN A 40 5.24 11.76 2.27
N PRO A 41 5.89 12.38 1.27
CA PRO A 41 5.36 12.42 -0.09
C PRO A 41 5.36 11.06 -0.79
N SER A 42 4.70 10.96 -1.95
CA SER A 42 4.63 9.70 -2.70
C SER A 42 6.00 9.14 -3.06
N SER A 43 6.99 10.00 -3.30
CA SER A 43 8.38 9.61 -3.56
C SER A 43 9.04 8.93 -2.35
N THR A 44 8.70 9.33 -1.12
CA THR A 44 9.16 8.68 0.11
C THR A 44 8.56 7.28 0.23
N TRP A 45 7.26 7.14 -0.06
CA TRP A 45 6.59 5.85 -0.05
C TRP A 45 7.07 4.91 -1.15
N ASP A 46 7.40 5.43 -2.34
CA ASP A 46 8.00 4.64 -3.42
C ASP A 46 9.38 4.11 -3.02
N GLN A 47 10.20 4.92 -2.32
CA GLN A 47 11.49 4.48 -1.78
C GLN A 47 11.30 3.42 -0.69
N ALA A 48 10.37 3.62 0.24
CA ALA A 48 10.04 2.62 1.27
C ALA A 48 9.59 1.30 0.64
N LYS A 49 8.77 1.37 -0.42
CA LYS A 49 8.32 0.20 -1.20
C LYS A 49 9.49 -0.52 -1.85
N ALA A 50 10.37 0.20 -2.53
CA ALA A 50 11.54 -0.39 -3.18
C ALA A 50 12.49 -1.04 -2.15
N ALA A 51 12.77 -0.36 -1.04
CA ALA A 51 13.59 -0.91 0.04
C ALA A 51 12.97 -2.17 0.66
N THR A 52 11.66 -2.17 0.88
CA THR A 52 10.91 -3.32 1.40
C THR A 52 10.96 -4.49 0.43
N ALA A 53 10.72 -4.25 -0.86
CA ALA A 53 10.78 -5.27 -1.90
C ALA A 53 12.15 -5.95 -1.97
N VAL A 54 13.23 -5.17 -1.91
CA VAL A 54 14.62 -5.70 -1.88
C VAL A 54 14.86 -6.51 -0.61
N LYS A 55 14.47 -5.98 0.56
CA LYS A 55 14.68 -6.64 1.86
C LYS A 55 13.95 -7.98 1.94
N LEU A 56 12.73 -8.05 1.42
CA LEU A 56 11.88 -9.24 1.48
C LEU A 56 12.05 -10.17 0.28
N GLN A 57 12.83 -9.75 -0.74
CA GLN A 57 12.98 -10.46 -2.02
C GLN A 57 11.62 -10.74 -2.70
N ILE A 58 10.72 -9.76 -2.65
CA ILE A 58 9.36 -9.84 -3.22
C ILE A 58 9.25 -8.85 -4.38
N ASP A 59 8.65 -9.28 -5.49
CA ASP A 59 8.27 -8.40 -6.59
C ASP A 59 7.07 -7.50 -6.19
N PRO A 60 7.25 -6.16 -6.15
CA PRO A 60 6.18 -5.24 -5.77
C PRO A 60 5.08 -5.12 -6.84
N ALA A 61 5.32 -5.51 -8.09
CA ALA A 61 4.41 -5.25 -9.21
C ALA A 61 3.02 -5.85 -9.01
N ARG A 62 2.95 -7.04 -8.41
CA ARG A 62 1.68 -7.69 -8.06
C ARG A 62 0.89 -6.85 -7.05
N TYR A 63 1.55 -6.32 -6.02
CA TYR A 63 0.89 -5.56 -4.95
C TYR A 63 0.44 -4.18 -5.42
N ASP A 64 1.19 -3.56 -6.33
CA ASP A 64 0.77 -2.34 -7.02
C ASP A 64 -0.51 -2.56 -7.83
N ALA A 65 -0.60 -3.69 -8.54
CA ALA A 65 -1.79 -4.06 -9.29
C ALA A 65 -2.99 -4.33 -8.38
N GLU A 66 -2.78 -5.02 -7.25
CA GLU A 66 -3.81 -5.28 -6.24
C GLU A 66 -4.33 -3.98 -5.61
N ALA A 67 -3.45 -3.04 -5.25
CA ALA A 67 -3.82 -1.73 -4.73
C ALA A 67 -4.69 -0.95 -5.74
N ARG A 68 -4.24 -0.87 -7.00
CA ARG A 68 -5.01 -0.21 -8.07
C ARG A 68 -6.38 -0.86 -8.27
N ALA A 69 -6.44 -2.18 -8.32
CA ALA A 69 -7.68 -2.93 -8.50
C ALA A 69 -8.66 -2.70 -7.33
N LYS A 70 -8.15 -2.66 -6.08
CA LYS A 70 -8.93 -2.36 -4.88
C LYS A 70 -9.66 -1.03 -4.99
N TYR A 71 -8.95 0.04 -5.34
CA TYR A 71 -9.55 1.38 -5.43
C TYR A 71 -10.43 1.56 -6.66
N LYS A 72 -10.09 0.94 -7.80
CA LYS A 72 -10.97 0.91 -8.98
C LYS A 72 -12.29 0.17 -8.69
N LYS A 73 -12.24 -0.91 -7.91
CA LYS A 73 -13.47 -1.61 -7.46
C LYS A 73 -14.30 -0.71 -6.53
N ARG A 74 -13.66 -0.01 -5.59
CA ARG A 74 -14.36 0.94 -4.70
C ARG A 74 -15.04 2.04 -5.47
N GLU A 75 -14.35 2.62 -6.45
CA GLU A 75 -14.92 3.65 -7.33
C GLU A 75 -16.16 3.16 -8.06
N ARG A 76 -16.14 1.92 -8.58
CA ARG A 76 -17.31 1.32 -9.25
C ARG A 76 -18.49 1.07 -8.32
N VAL A 77 -18.25 0.73 -7.06
CA VAL A 77 -19.29 0.33 -6.12
C VAL A 77 -19.86 1.54 -5.37
N MET A 78 -19.01 2.50 -5.01
CA MET A 78 -19.33 3.60 -4.09
C MET A 78 -19.34 4.96 -4.81
N GLY A 79 -18.81 5.03 -6.03
CA GLY A 79 -18.61 6.28 -6.76
C GLY A 79 -17.25 6.94 -6.48
N ALA A 80 -16.87 7.83 -7.39
CA ALA A 80 -15.57 8.49 -7.38
C ALA A 80 -15.37 9.39 -6.15
N ALA A 81 -16.37 10.21 -5.80
CA ALA A 81 -16.26 11.15 -4.68
C ALA A 81 -16.02 10.45 -3.33
N GLU A 82 -16.81 9.41 -3.03
CA GLU A 82 -16.66 8.64 -1.79
C GLU A 82 -15.33 7.86 -1.77
N THR A 83 -14.93 7.32 -2.92
CA THR A 83 -13.64 6.63 -3.04
C THR A 83 -12.47 7.58 -2.79
N MET A 84 -12.55 8.82 -3.31
CA MET A 84 -11.53 9.84 -3.06
C MET A 84 -11.44 10.22 -1.59
N GLN A 85 -12.56 10.35 -0.87
CA GLN A 85 -12.52 10.56 0.59
C GLN A 85 -11.79 9.42 1.31
N LYS A 86 -12.02 8.17 0.91
CA LYS A 86 -11.31 7.00 1.47
C LYS A 86 -9.83 6.99 1.10
N VAL A 87 -9.47 7.42 -0.10
CA VAL A 87 -8.07 7.58 -0.53
C VAL A 87 -7.37 8.60 0.34
N ILE A 88 -7.96 9.79 0.52
CA ILE A 88 -7.38 10.87 1.32
C ILE A 88 -7.21 10.44 2.78
N GLN A 89 -8.23 9.81 3.36
CA GLN A 89 -8.12 9.28 4.72
C GLN A 89 -6.98 8.27 4.82
N ARG A 90 -6.92 7.31 3.90
CA ARG A 90 -5.88 6.29 3.92
C ARG A 90 -4.48 6.89 3.71
N ALA A 91 -4.36 7.90 2.85
CA ALA A 91 -3.10 8.58 2.59
C ALA A 91 -2.59 9.30 3.85
N ARG A 92 -3.47 9.92 4.64
CA ARG A 92 -3.13 10.49 5.95
C ARG A 92 -2.76 9.43 6.98
N ASP A 93 -3.48 8.31 7.00
CA ASP A 93 -3.12 7.20 7.89
C ASP A 93 -1.73 6.64 7.54
N CYS A 94 -1.40 6.56 6.25
CA CYS A 94 -0.07 6.19 5.80
C CYS A 94 0.95 7.25 6.22
N ASP A 95 0.68 8.54 5.98
CA ASP A 95 1.56 9.65 6.38
C ASP A 95 2.00 9.57 7.85
N ALA A 96 1.11 9.12 8.75
CA ALA A 96 1.40 8.96 10.18
C ALA A 96 2.16 7.67 10.56
N GLN A 97 2.35 6.73 9.65
CA GLN A 97 3.02 5.44 9.88
C GLN A 97 4.52 5.44 9.54
N LEU A 98 5.02 6.48 8.87
CA LEU A 98 6.44 6.71 8.58
C LEU A 98 6.99 7.83 9.44
#